data_AF-A0AAD4KL59-F1
#
_entry.id   AF-A0AAD4KL59-F1
#
_cell.length_a   1.000
_cell.length_b   1.000
_cell.length_c   1.000
_cell.angle_alpha   90.00
_cell.angle_beta   90.00
_cell.angle_gamma   90.00
#
_symmetry.space_group_name_H-M   'P 1'
#
loop_
_entity.id
_entity.type
_entity.pdbx_description
1 polymer ?
#
loop_
_entity_poly.entity_id
_entity_poly.type
_entity_poly.pdbx_seq_one_letter_code
_entity_poly.pdbx_strand_id
1 'polypeptide(L)'
;MADTDLESIGRNCQYEFCGQLDFLPFRCESCRGTYCLEHRTESAHKCSHPGEWAKRKRADNGVNTTSSAKAKATVYNTDQCSHPSCKSLINTPTRLGVHCDKCNRNYCLSHRLGEEHDCAKLVPLGARVGAGTKPGETIRSMFSKLRGMSKDTAPKISAPKIKLPNNIQSRMGGRSAVAQLNEMKRAAKGDAAVPMERRVYLHVVGTVDTPSTKATEPPRGDFFYDARWKVGRVLDDAARRLKVENVNNRGGGEEARLRIFHIEAGEFLEFADSIGGDKSRVKSGHTIVLLRGAGVLLDR
;
A
#
# COMPACT_ATOMS: atom_id res chain seq x y z
N MET A 1 38.07 48.15 6.88
CA MET A 1 38.83 46.89 6.89
C MET A 1 37.84 45.73 6.90
N ALA A 2 37.14 45.49 5.78
CA ALA A 2 36.08 44.48 5.66
C ALA A 2 36.29 43.56 4.44
N ASP A 3 37.53 43.45 3.96
CA ASP A 3 37.88 42.68 2.74
C ASP A 3 38.42 41.27 3.06
N THR A 4 38.92 41.05 4.29
CA THR A 4 39.60 39.80 4.67
C THR A 4 38.66 38.62 4.94
N ASP A 5 37.34 38.83 4.94
CA ASP A 5 36.35 37.80 5.32
C ASP A 5 35.75 37.07 4.10
N LEU A 6 35.73 37.71 2.92
CA LEU A 6 35.15 37.10 1.71
C LEU A 6 36.06 36.02 1.11
N GLU A 7 37.38 36.21 1.14
CA GLU A 7 38.35 35.23 0.62
C GLU A 7 38.43 33.94 1.48
N SER A 8 37.90 33.97 2.70
CA SER A 8 37.90 32.83 3.64
C SER A 8 36.70 31.88 3.46
N ILE A 9 35.68 32.28 2.71
CA ILE A 9 34.42 31.53 2.57
C ILE A 9 34.46 30.58 1.36
N GLY A 10 35.15 30.97 0.28
CA GLY A 10 35.24 30.20 -0.97
C GLY A 10 36.33 29.11 -0.94
N ARG A 11 36.31 28.23 -1.93
CA ARG A 11 37.41 27.27 -2.18
C ARG A 11 37.98 27.47 -3.59
N ASN A 12 39.29 27.38 -3.70
CA ASN A 12 39.98 27.43 -4.98
C ASN A 12 39.74 26.16 -5.80
N CYS A 13 39.57 26.33 -7.10
CA CYS A 13 39.53 25.25 -8.07
C CYS A 13 40.85 24.47 -8.07
N GLN A 14 40.79 23.17 -7.88
CA GLN A 14 41.97 22.28 -7.84
C GLN A 14 42.52 21.89 -9.22
N TYR A 15 42.04 22.54 -10.29
CA TYR A 15 42.60 22.37 -11.63
C TYR A 15 43.85 23.23 -11.79
N GLU A 16 44.95 22.63 -12.26
CA GLU A 16 46.30 23.24 -12.31
C GLU A 16 46.34 24.60 -13.02
N PHE A 17 45.45 24.82 -13.99
CA PHE A 17 45.44 26.03 -14.81
C PHE A 17 44.31 27.03 -14.45
N CYS A 18 43.51 26.75 -13.43
CA CYS A 18 42.38 27.61 -13.06
C CYS A 18 42.63 28.38 -11.75
N GLY A 19 42.81 27.68 -10.61
CA GLY A 19 43.04 28.31 -9.30
C GLY A 19 41.95 29.27 -8.79
N GLN A 20 40.87 29.51 -9.55
CA GLN A 20 39.83 30.48 -9.25
C GLN A 20 39.11 30.14 -7.94
N LEU A 21 38.91 31.16 -7.09
CA LEU A 21 38.14 31.04 -5.86
C LEU A 21 36.64 31.08 -6.19
N ASP A 22 35.94 29.98 -5.91
CA ASP A 22 34.50 29.86 -6.10
C ASP A 22 33.80 29.75 -4.74
N PHE A 23 32.75 30.54 -4.54
CA PHE A 23 31.95 30.53 -3.31
C PHE A 23 31.00 29.32 -3.26
N LEU A 24 30.75 28.65 -4.40
CA LEU A 24 29.98 27.42 -4.51
C LEU A 24 30.88 26.27 -5.01
N PRO A 25 31.63 25.61 -4.11
CA PRO A 25 32.53 24.53 -4.51
C PRO A 25 31.78 23.31 -5.06
N PHE A 26 32.07 22.92 -6.31
CA PHE A 26 31.58 21.68 -6.90
C PHE A 26 32.55 20.54 -6.58
N ARG A 27 32.05 19.47 -5.97
CA ARG A 27 32.85 18.27 -5.67
C ARG A 27 32.62 17.20 -6.73
N CYS A 28 33.68 16.75 -7.39
CA CYS A 28 33.59 15.64 -8.34
C CYS A 28 33.40 14.32 -7.59
N GLU A 29 32.34 13.56 -7.88
CA GLU A 29 32.07 12.28 -7.19
C GLU A 29 33.06 11.15 -7.54
N SER A 30 33.79 11.32 -8.64
CA SER A 30 34.82 10.41 -9.12
C SER A 30 36.16 10.64 -8.41
N CYS A 31 36.80 11.79 -8.62
CA CYS A 31 38.12 12.09 -8.03
C CYS A 31 38.05 12.77 -6.64
N ARG A 32 36.86 13.16 -6.16
CA ARG A 32 36.62 13.88 -4.89
C ARG A 32 37.27 15.27 -4.80
N GLY A 33 37.83 15.78 -5.90
CA GLY A 33 38.38 17.12 -6.00
C GLY A 33 37.30 18.22 -5.99
N THR A 34 37.71 19.43 -5.63
CA THR A 34 36.85 20.64 -5.60
C THR A 34 37.18 21.55 -6.77
N TYR A 35 36.16 21.93 -7.53
CA TYR A 35 36.28 22.69 -8.78
C TYR A 35 35.26 23.83 -8.85
N CYS A 36 35.54 24.84 -9.68
CA CYS A 36 34.62 25.92 -9.98
C CYS A 36 33.54 25.48 -10.99
N LEU A 37 32.57 26.35 -11.27
CA LEU A 37 31.48 26.11 -12.21
C LEU A 37 31.94 25.60 -13.60
N GLU A 38 33.02 26.16 -14.13
CA GLU A 38 33.56 25.81 -15.46
C GLU A 38 34.26 24.44 -15.46
N HIS A 39 34.83 24.04 -14.32
CA HIS A 39 35.59 22.80 -14.15
C HIS A 39 34.80 21.68 -13.47
N ARG A 40 33.47 21.82 -13.32
CA ARG A 40 32.62 20.86 -12.59
C ARG A 40 32.50 19.48 -13.24
N THR A 41 32.69 19.37 -14.57
CA THR A 41 32.54 18.11 -15.31
C THR A 41 33.85 17.33 -15.35
N GLU A 42 33.77 16.00 -15.43
CA GLU A 42 34.96 15.12 -15.47
C GLU A 42 35.90 15.43 -16.63
N SER A 43 35.35 15.89 -17.76
CA SER A 43 36.13 16.29 -18.94
C SER A 43 36.83 17.64 -18.75
N ALA A 44 36.21 18.58 -18.03
CA ALA A 44 36.75 19.93 -17.88
C ALA A 44 37.99 19.96 -16.98
N HIS A 45 37.98 19.25 -15.84
CA HIS A 45 39.15 19.21 -14.94
C HIS A 45 40.12 18.05 -15.21
N LYS A 46 39.97 17.32 -16.32
CA LYS A 46 40.74 16.09 -16.64
C LYS A 46 40.79 15.14 -15.42
N CYS A 47 39.62 14.63 -15.04
CA CYS A 47 39.46 13.77 -13.87
C CYS A 47 40.48 12.61 -13.83
N SER A 48 41.04 12.33 -12.66
CA SER A 48 41.94 11.18 -12.44
C SER A 48 41.22 9.83 -12.49
N HIS A 49 39.92 9.81 -12.16
CA HIS A 49 39.08 8.60 -12.06
C HIS A 49 37.79 8.72 -12.89
N PRO A 50 37.84 9.02 -14.20
CA PRO A 50 36.64 9.31 -14.98
C PRO A 50 35.68 8.12 -14.98
N GLY A 51 34.40 8.37 -14.68
CA GLY A 51 33.35 7.36 -14.68
C GLY A 51 33.33 6.42 -13.46
N GLU A 52 34.17 6.61 -12.45
CA GLU A 52 34.05 5.84 -11.19
C GLU A 52 32.73 6.10 -10.48
N TRP A 53 32.21 7.33 -10.50
CA TRP A 53 30.88 7.63 -9.97
C TRP A 53 29.80 6.77 -10.64
N ALA A 54 29.85 6.62 -11.96
CA ALA A 54 28.89 5.84 -12.74
C ALA A 54 29.02 4.35 -12.45
N LYS A 55 30.25 3.83 -12.28
CA LYS A 55 30.49 2.44 -11.86
C LYS A 55 29.93 2.18 -10.45
N ARG A 56 30.17 3.09 -9.50
CA ARG A 56 29.65 2.98 -8.12
C ARG A 56 28.12 3.04 -8.08
N LYS A 57 27.51 3.99 -8.78
CA LYS A 57 26.05 4.10 -8.94
C LYS A 57 25.43 2.84 -9.56
N ARG A 58 26.11 2.18 -10.49
CA ARG A 58 25.65 0.91 -11.09
C ARG A 58 25.76 -0.25 -10.10
N ALA A 59 26.83 -0.30 -9.30
CA ALA A 59 26.97 -1.31 -8.24
C ALA A 59 25.94 -1.10 -7.12
N ASP A 60 25.71 0.14 -6.71
CA ASP A 60 24.76 0.53 -5.66
C ASP A 60 23.29 0.29 -6.09
N ASN A 61 22.94 0.64 -7.33
CA ASN A 61 21.64 0.26 -7.91
C ASN A 61 21.52 -1.26 -8.19
N GLY A 62 22.64 -2.00 -8.21
CA GLY A 62 22.67 -3.43 -8.45
C GLY A 62 22.17 -4.29 -7.29
N VAL A 63 21.90 -3.70 -6.11
CA VAL A 63 21.40 -4.41 -4.92
C VAL A 63 19.88 -4.29 -4.76
N ASN A 64 19.19 -3.51 -5.60
CA ASN A 64 17.71 -3.45 -5.58
C ASN A 64 17.04 -3.59 -6.96
N THR A 65 17.77 -4.12 -7.93
CA THR A 65 17.21 -4.62 -9.18
C THR A 65 17.28 -6.14 -9.23
N THR A 66 16.41 -6.79 -8.48
CA THR A 66 15.63 -7.91 -9.03
C THR A 66 14.70 -7.36 -10.13
N SER A 67 15.25 -6.62 -11.08
CA SER A 67 14.57 -6.32 -12.32
C SER A 67 14.55 -7.64 -13.07
N SER A 68 13.35 -8.25 -13.10
CA SER A 68 12.82 -8.97 -14.23
C SER A 68 13.83 -9.00 -15.37
N ALA A 69 14.58 -10.10 -15.44
CA ALA A 69 15.25 -10.50 -16.66
C ALA A 69 14.27 -10.23 -17.79
N LYS A 70 14.64 -9.33 -18.73
CA LYS A 70 13.88 -8.94 -19.93
C LYS A 70 12.78 -9.94 -20.22
N ALA A 71 11.63 -9.77 -19.58
CA ALA A 71 10.52 -10.66 -19.81
C ALA A 71 10.07 -10.26 -21.19
N LYS A 72 10.35 -11.12 -22.18
CA LYS A 72 9.79 -10.96 -23.51
C LYS A 72 8.30 -10.71 -23.29
N ALA A 73 7.76 -9.67 -23.92
CA ALA A 73 6.35 -9.34 -23.82
C ALA A 73 5.52 -10.61 -24.11
N THR A 74 4.99 -11.22 -23.06
CA THR A 74 4.08 -12.36 -23.16
C THR A 74 2.66 -11.82 -23.04
N VAL A 75 1.70 -12.59 -23.58
CA VAL A 75 0.24 -12.28 -23.48
C VAL A 75 -0.21 -12.03 -22.03
N TYR A 76 0.55 -12.48 -21.04
CA TYR A 76 0.26 -12.32 -19.62
C TYR A 76 0.85 -11.05 -18.99
N ASN A 77 1.76 -10.34 -19.68
CA ASN A 77 2.46 -9.16 -19.14
C ASN A 77 2.18 -7.88 -19.95
N THR A 78 1.49 -7.97 -21.08
CA THR A 78 1.11 -6.81 -21.90
C THR A 78 -0.38 -6.74 -22.13
N ASP A 79 -0.95 -5.57 -21.90
CA ASP A 79 -2.35 -5.29 -22.23
C ASP A 79 -2.44 -4.56 -23.57
N GLN A 80 -3.60 -4.55 -24.21
CA GLN A 80 -3.86 -3.70 -25.38
C GLN A 80 -4.44 -2.36 -24.94
N CYS A 81 -4.08 -1.28 -25.64
CA CYS A 81 -4.73 0.02 -25.49
C CYS A 81 -6.25 -0.11 -25.67
N SER A 82 -7.02 0.48 -24.75
CA SER A 82 -8.48 0.39 -24.71
C SER A 82 -9.19 1.27 -25.76
N HIS A 83 -8.45 1.99 -26.60
CA HIS A 83 -9.01 2.85 -27.65
C HIS A 83 -9.43 2.01 -28.87
N PRO A 84 -10.65 2.15 -29.43
CA PRO A 84 -11.17 1.28 -30.49
C PRO A 84 -10.34 1.30 -31.78
N SER A 85 -9.69 2.43 -32.11
CA SER A 85 -8.79 2.51 -33.28
C SER A 85 -7.35 2.10 -32.98
N CYS A 86 -6.99 1.87 -31.71
CA CYS A 86 -5.62 1.60 -31.30
C CYS A 86 -5.40 0.12 -30.97
N LYS A 87 -4.52 -0.53 -31.73
CA LYS A 87 -4.09 -1.91 -31.47
C LYS A 87 -2.70 -1.98 -30.81
N SER A 88 -2.25 -0.87 -30.21
CA SER A 88 -0.95 -0.83 -29.55
C SER A 88 -0.97 -1.59 -28.24
N LEU A 89 0.07 -2.39 -28.02
CA LEU A 89 0.33 -3.02 -26.72
C LEU A 89 0.92 -1.99 -25.74
N ILE A 90 0.43 -2.04 -24.51
CA ILE A 90 0.83 -1.24 -23.36
C ILE A 90 1.49 -2.17 -22.32
N ASN A 91 2.19 -1.58 -21.35
CA ASN A 91 3.05 -2.30 -20.39
C ASN A 91 4.26 -3.00 -21.05
N THR A 92 4.74 -2.42 -22.16
CA THR A 92 6.01 -2.83 -22.78
C THR A 92 7.12 -1.85 -22.37
N PRO A 93 8.39 -2.26 -22.39
CA PRO A 93 9.51 -1.37 -22.05
C PRO A 93 9.58 -0.10 -22.95
N THR A 94 9.02 -0.18 -24.16
CA THR A 94 8.98 0.94 -25.12
C THR A 94 7.68 1.74 -25.06
N ARG A 95 6.58 1.15 -24.56
CA ARG A 95 5.26 1.79 -24.44
C ARG A 95 4.63 1.48 -23.10
N LEU A 96 4.71 2.48 -22.23
CA LEU A 96 4.06 2.48 -20.92
C LEU A 96 2.55 2.72 -21.08
N GLY A 97 1.77 2.00 -20.28
CA GLY A 97 0.33 2.23 -20.16
C GLY A 97 0.05 3.35 -19.16
N VAL A 98 -0.91 4.21 -19.49
CA VAL A 98 -1.45 5.23 -18.58
C VAL A 98 -2.90 4.86 -18.26
N HIS A 99 -3.23 4.84 -16.97
CA HIS A 99 -4.57 4.59 -16.47
C HIS A 99 -5.39 5.89 -16.48
N CYS A 100 -6.66 5.82 -16.89
CA CYS A 100 -7.58 6.95 -16.81
C CYS A 100 -8.56 6.80 -15.65
N ASP A 101 -8.56 7.75 -14.71
CA ASP A 101 -9.40 7.72 -13.50
C ASP A 101 -10.91 7.92 -13.77
N LYS A 102 -11.29 8.38 -14.96
CA LYS A 102 -12.70 8.65 -15.31
C LYS A 102 -13.41 7.42 -15.88
N CYS A 103 -12.73 6.64 -16.72
CA CYS A 103 -13.29 5.45 -17.37
C CYS A 103 -12.67 4.12 -16.89
N ASN A 104 -11.67 4.18 -16.01
CA ASN A 104 -10.92 3.05 -15.42
C ASN A 104 -10.31 2.10 -16.47
N ARG A 105 -9.84 2.66 -17.59
CA ARG A 105 -9.22 1.91 -18.69
C ARG A 105 -7.77 2.32 -18.88
N ASN A 106 -6.98 1.41 -19.43
CA ASN A 106 -5.57 1.65 -19.71
C ASN A 106 -5.39 2.00 -21.19
N TYR A 107 -4.62 3.07 -21.43
CA TYR A 107 -4.35 3.62 -22.75
C TYR A 107 -2.84 3.76 -22.99
N CYS A 108 -2.45 3.85 -24.26
CA CYS A 108 -1.07 4.21 -24.61
C CYS A 108 -0.82 5.71 -24.38
N LEU A 109 0.45 6.12 -24.39
CA LEU A 109 0.84 7.53 -24.23
C LEU A 109 0.20 8.48 -25.24
N SER A 110 -0.17 7.98 -26.43
CA SER A 110 -0.84 8.72 -27.50
C SER A 110 -2.37 8.79 -27.36
N HIS A 111 -2.97 8.10 -26.38
CA HIS A 111 -4.41 8.16 -26.10
C HIS A 111 -4.67 8.40 -24.60
N ARG A 112 -3.70 9.00 -23.91
CA ARG A 112 -3.75 9.22 -22.46
C ARG A 112 -4.68 10.37 -22.08
N LEU A 113 -4.90 11.32 -22.99
CA LEU A 113 -5.79 12.46 -22.77
C LEU A 113 -7.25 12.04 -22.97
N GLY A 114 -8.15 12.60 -22.16
CA GLY A 114 -9.58 12.26 -22.17
C GLY A 114 -10.32 12.58 -23.48
N GLU A 115 -9.78 13.50 -24.28
CA GLU A 115 -10.29 13.90 -25.59
C GLU A 115 -10.05 12.81 -26.64
N GLU A 116 -8.93 12.09 -26.51
CA GLU A 116 -8.50 11.10 -27.50
C GLU A 116 -9.19 9.75 -27.33
N HIS A 117 -9.97 9.54 -26.25
CA HIS A 117 -10.61 8.25 -26.00
C HIS A 117 -12.09 8.31 -25.61
N ASP A 118 -12.78 9.39 -25.97
CA ASP A 118 -14.24 9.54 -25.80
C ASP A 118 -14.69 9.11 -24.38
N CYS A 119 -13.96 9.60 -23.36
CA CYS A 119 -14.07 9.15 -21.97
C CYS A 119 -15.51 9.21 -21.43
N ALA A 120 -16.31 10.16 -21.93
CA ALA A 120 -17.71 10.37 -21.56
C ALA A 120 -18.69 9.32 -22.13
N LYS A 121 -18.35 8.65 -23.24
CA LYS A 121 -19.23 7.65 -23.88
C LYS A 121 -18.97 6.22 -23.41
N LEU A 122 -17.85 5.98 -22.75
CA LEU A 122 -17.47 4.67 -22.25
C LEU A 122 -18.01 4.51 -20.81
N VAL A 123 -18.89 3.53 -20.61
CA VAL A 123 -19.31 3.13 -19.26
C VAL A 123 -18.05 2.72 -18.48
N PRO A 124 -17.79 3.32 -17.31
CA PRO A 124 -16.62 2.96 -16.52
C PRO A 124 -16.67 1.48 -16.20
N LEU A 125 -15.60 0.75 -16.51
CA LEU A 125 -15.50 -0.64 -16.10
C LEU A 125 -15.48 -0.67 -14.56
N GLY A 126 -16.53 -1.23 -13.96
CA GLY A 126 -16.74 -1.23 -12.50
C GLY A 126 -17.78 -0.23 -11.98
N ALA A 127 -18.33 0.66 -12.83
CA ALA A 127 -19.50 1.44 -12.48
C ALA A 127 -20.75 0.56 -12.58
N ARG A 128 -21.34 0.28 -11.41
CA ARG A 128 -22.71 -0.20 -11.28
C ARG A 128 -23.58 0.72 -12.11
N VAL A 129 -24.35 0.17 -13.04
CA VAL A 129 -25.25 0.94 -13.91
C VAL A 129 -26.23 1.71 -13.02
N GLY A 130 -25.94 2.98 -12.78
CA GLY A 130 -26.88 3.93 -12.19
C GLY A 130 -27.89 4.31 -13.26
N ALA A 131 -28.84 3.41 -13.51
CA ALA A 131 -30.01 3.72 -14.32
C ALA A 131 -30.91 4.67 -13.51
N GLY A 132 -30.87 5.95 -13.86
CA GLY A 132 -31.99 6.84 -13.60
C GLY A 132 -33.20 6.32 -14.36
N THR A 133 -34.07 5.57 -13.69
CA THR A 133 -35.43 5.28 -14.12
C THR A 133 -36.24 4.72 -12.95
N LYS A 134 -37.51 5.08 -12.91
CA LYS A 134 -38.46 5.02 -11.79
C LYS A 134 -38.53 3.63 -11.10
N PRO A 135 -38.66 3.55 -9.76
CA PRO A 135 -38.37 2.33 -8.97
C PRO A 135 -39.50 1.28 -8.92
N GLY A 136 -40.57 1.41 -9.72
CA GLY A 136 -41.81 0.65 -9.50
C GLY A 136 -42.09 -0.53 -10.43
N GLU A 137 -41.47 -0.61 -11.60
CA GLU A 137 -42.00 -1.48 -12.68
C GLU A 137 -41.14 -2.72 -12.99
N THR A 138 -39.84 -2.69 -12.70
CA THR A 138 -38.90 -3.76 -13.10
C THR A 138 -38.82 -4.94 -12.13
N ILE A 139 -39.40 -4.85 -10.94
CA ILE A 139 -39.46 -5.98 -10.00
C ILE A 139 -40.57 -6.97 -10.41
N ARG A 140 -41.68 -6.50 -11.01
CA ARG A 140 -42.77 -7.39 -11.44
C ARG A 140 -42.44 -8.23 -12.68
N SER A 141 -41.61 -7.73 -13.60
CA SER A 141 -41.24 -8.46 -14.82
C SER A 141 -40.19 -9.57 -14.58
N MET A 142 -39.46 -9.51 -13.47
CA MET A 142 -38.48 -10.55 -13.10
C MET A 142 -39.10 -11.70 -12.30
N PHE A 143 -40.22 -11.48 -11.59
CA PHE A 143 -40.90 -12.54 -10.82
C PHE A 143 -41.92 -13.37 -11.64
N SER A 144 -42.39 -12.89 -12.79
CA SER A 144 -43.31 -13.66 -13.66
C SER A 144 -42.61 -14.73 -14.51
N LYS A 145 -41.28 -14.74 -14.58
CA LYS A 145 -40.50 -15.66 -15.43
C LYS A 145 -39.82 -16.82 -14.69
N LEU A 146 -40.07 -16.96 -13.39
CA LEU A 146 -39.50 -18.01 -12.53
C LEU A 146 -40.57 -18.85 -11.79
N ARG A 147 -41.83 -18.81 -12.27
CA ARG A 147 -42.94 -19.61 -11.74
C ARG A 147 -43.69 -20.40 -12.83
N GLY A 148 -42.96 -20.87 -13.82
CA GLY A 148 -43.48 -21.79 -14.83
C GLY A 148 -42.42 -22.82 -15.18
N MET A 149 -42.79 -24.09 -15.08
CA MET A 149 -42.07 -25.30 -15.53
C MET A 149 -41.22 -26.01 -14.49
N SER A 150 -41.95 -26.83 -13.73
CA SER A 150 -41.50 -28.04 -13.05
C SER A 150 -40.78 -29.04 -13.97
N LYS A 151 -40.01 -29.89 -13.28
CA LYS A 151 -39.83 -31.33 -13.47
C LYS A 151 -38.75 -31.85 -14.44
N ASP A 152 -37.88 -32.63 -13.79
CA ASP A 152 -37.19 -33.83 -14.23
C ASP A 152 -35.80 -33.73 -14.89
N THR A 153 -34.86 -34.37 -14.18
CA THR A 153 -33.59 -34.97 -14.62
C THR A 153 -32.34 -34.09 -14.62
N ALA A 154 -31.53 -34.21 -13.55
CA ALA A 154 -30.13 -33.80 -13.52
C ALA A 154 -29.24 -35.03 -13.28
N PRO A 155 -28.20 -35.29 -14.10
CA PRO A 155 -27.19 -36.29 -13.77
C PRO A 155 -26.18 -35.71 -12.77
N LYS A 156 -25.83 -36.53 -11.79
CA LYS A 156 -24.77 -36.27 -10.80
C LYS A 156 -23.41 -36.41 -11.46
N ILE A 157 -22.55 -35.39 -11.38
CA ILE A 157 -21.10 -35.58 -11.43
C ILE A 157 -20.51 -34.87 -10.22
N SER A 158 -19.97 -35.68 -9.32
CA SER A 158 -19.33 -35.33 -8.05
C SER A 158 -17.85 -35.05 -8.25
N ALA A 159 -17.38 -33.91 -7.74
CA ALA A 159 -15.98 -33.65 -7.41
C ALA A 159 -15.84 -33.44 -5.89
N PRO A 160 -14.69 -33.78 -5.27
CA PRO A 160 -14.63 -34.23 -3.89
C PRO A 160 -14.67 -33.07 -2.88
N LYS A 161 -15.51 -33.23 -1.85
CA LYS A 161 -15.57 -32.32 -0.71
C LYS A 161 -14.51 -32.71 0.31
N ILE A 162 -13.41 -31.95 0.37
CA ILE A 162 -12.56 -31.92 1.56
C ILE A 162 -13.33 -31.13 2.63
N LYS A 163 -13.73 -31.79 3.72
CA LYS A 163 -14.45 -31.18 4.83
C LYS A 163 -13.44 -30.51 5.77
N LEU A 164 -13.41 -29.18 5.78
CA LEU A 164 -12.85 -28.39 6.88
C LEU A 164 -14.01 -27.78 7.71
N PRO A 165 -13.81 -27.55 9.03
CA PRO A 165 -14.88 -27.28 9.98
C PRO A 165 -15.59 -25.92 9.79
N ASN A 166 -16.88 -25.90 10.14
CA ASN A 166 -17.88 -24.84 9.87
C ASN A 166 -17.54 -23.42 10.37
N ASN A 167 -16.49 -23.23 11.18
CA ASN A 167 -16.18 -21.92 11.77
C ASN A 167 -15.58 -20.93 10.75
N ILE A 168 -14.85 -21.43 9.73
CA ILE A 168 -14.24 -20.59 8.68
C ILE A 168 -15.27 -20.21 7.59
N GLN A 169 -16.33 -21.01 7.42
CA GLN A 169 -17.30 -20.83 6.33
C GLN A 169 -18.33 -19.71 6.58
N SER A 170 -18.51 -19.26 7.82
CA SER A 170 -19.57 -18.30 8.17
C SER A 170 -19.31 -16.84 7.74
N ARG A 171 -18.08 -16.49 7.32
CA ARG A 171 -17.73 -15.12 6.88
C ARG A 171 -17.18 -14.99 5.46
N MET A 172 -17.01 -16.10 4.74
CA MET A 172 -16.82 -16.07 3.27
C MET A 172 -18.16 -16.04 2.50
N GLY A 173 -19.29 -15.95 3.23
CA GLY A 173 -20.61 -15.74 2.65
C GLY A 173 -20.88 -14.27 2.36
N GLY A 174 -20.56 -13.83 1.13
CA GLY A 174 -21.35 -12.88 0.34
C GLY A 174 -21.96 -11.62 0.98
N ARG A 175 -21.41 -11.05 2.06
CA ARG A 175 -21.80 -9.72 2.56
C ARG A 175 -20.82 -8.69 2.02
N SER A 176 -21.32 -7.69 1.30
CA SER A 176 -20.47 -6.63 0.73
C SER A 176 -19.61 -5.99 1.82
N ALA A 177 -18.35 -5.65 1.50
CA ALA A 177 -17.43 -4.98 2.43
C ALA A 177 -18.05 -3.71 3.03
N VAL A 178 -18.95 -3.05 2.28
CA VAL A 178 -19.73 -1.90 2.72
C VAL A 178 -20.73 -2.25 3.83
N ALA A 179 -21.40 -3.40 3.76
CA ALA A 179 -22.33 -3.84 4.78
C ALA A 179 -21.61 -4.19 6.10
N GLN A 180 -20.43 -4.81 6.00
CA GLN A 180 -19.60 -5.14 7.17
C GLN A 180 -19.08 -3.88 7.86
N LEU A 181 -18.67 -2.87 7.08
CA LEU A 181 -18.18 -1.60 7.60
C LEU A 181 -19.29 -0.78 8.29
N ASN A 182 -20.52 -0.81 7.78
CA ASN A 182 -21.66 -0.14 8.42
C ASN A 182 -22.09 -0.82 9.73
N GLU A 183 -22.00 -2.15 9.80
CA GLU A 183 -22.26 -2.89 11.03
C GLU A 183 -21.16 -2.62 12.08
N MET A 184 -19.90 -2.60 11.64
CA MET A 184 -18.77 -2.22 12.47
C MET A 184 -18.90 -0.78 12.99
N LYS A 185 -19.35 0.17 12.17
CA LYS A 185 -19.63 1.55 12.61
C LYS A 185 -20.69 1.62 13.72
N ARG A 186 -21.63 0.69 13.75
CA ARG A 186 -22.70 0.61 14.78
C ARG A 186 -22.22 -0.09 16.05
N ALA A 187 -21.39 -1.13 15.92
CA ALA A 187 -20.88 -1.93 17.03
C ALA A 187 -19.60 -1.36 17.67
N ALA A 188 -18.85 -0.54 16.93
CA ALA A 188 -17.53 -0.11 17.33
C ALA A 188 -17.54 0.81 18.56
N LYS A 189 -16.70 0.45 19.53
CA LYS A 189 -16.47 1.25 20.75
C LYS A 189 -15.16 2.00 20.62
N GLY A 190 -15.09 3.22 21.13
CA GLY A 190 -13.89 4.06 20.99
C GLY A 190 -13.98 5.31 21.85
N ASP A 191 -13.03 6.22 21.69
CA ASP A 191 -13.01 7.50 22.40
C ASP A 191 -13.93 8.52 21.70
N ALA A 192 -14.89 9.07 22.45
CA ALA A 192 -15.84 10.05 21.92
C ALA A 192 -15.16 11.36 21.43
N ALA A 193 -13.94 11.65 21.91
CA ALA A 193 -13.17 12.83 21.52
C ALA A 193 -12.72 12.81 20.04
N VAL A 194 -12.71 11.66 19.38
CA VAL A 194 -12.24 11.53 17.99
C VAL A 194 -13.36 11.95 17.01
N PRO A 195 -13.14 12.93 16.13
CA PRO A 195 -14.14 13.33 15.13
C PRO A 195 -14.37 12.24 14.09
N MET A 196 -15.60 12.11 13.59
CA MET A 196 -16.00 11.01 12.69
C MET A 196 -15.14 10.85 11.42
N GLU A 197 -14.60 11.96 10.91
CA GLU A 197 -13.74 11.99 9.73
C GLU A 197 -12.39 11.30 9.95
N ARG A 198 -11.89 11.29 11.19
CA ARG A 198 -10.61 10.69 11.56
C ARG A 198 -10.75 9.29 12.15
N ARG A 199 -11.97 8.75 12.23
CA ARG A 199 -12.23 7.43 12.82
C ARG A 199 -11.86 6.33 11.83
N VAL A 200 -10.88 5.53 12.21
CA VAL A 200 -10.54 4.27 11.54
C VAL A 200 -11.19 3.13 12.33
N TYR A 201 -12.07 2.40 11.66
CA TYR A 201 -12.82 1.28 12.27
C TYR A 201 -12.07 -0.02 12.05
N LEU A 202 -11.73 -0.74 13.13
CA LEU A 202 -10.94 -1.97 13.06
C LEU A 202 -11.58 -3.08 13.88
N HIS A 203 -11.50 -4.31 13.35
CA HIS A 203 -11.79 -5.51 14.13
C HIS A 203 -10.54 -5.91 14.89
N VAL A 204 -10.64 -6.05 16.20
CA VAL A 204 -9.48 -6.33 17.06
C VAL A 204 -9.69 -7.67 17.75
N VAL A 205 -8.72 -8.56 17.57
CA VAL A 205 -8.69 -9.89 18.19
C VAL A 205 -7.48 -9.97 19.13
N GLY A 206 -7.71 -10.31 20.39
CA GLY A 206 -6.65 -10.52 21.37
C GLY A 206 -6.22 -11.99 21.47
N THR A 207 -4.99 -12.23 21.92
CA THR A 207 -4.53 -13.55 22.35
C THR A 207 -5.00 -13.89 23.76
N VAL A 208 -5.20 -15.19 23.99
CA VAL A 208 -5.57 -15.76 25.30
C VAL A 208 -4.31 -16.07 26.12
N ASP A 209 -3.60 -15.05 26.59
CA ASP A 209 -2.38 -15.26 27.40
C ASP A 209 -2.61 -15.17 28.91
N THR A 210 -3.87 -15.15 29.37
CA THR A 210 -4.18 -15.29 30.80
C THR A 210 -4.43 -16.77 31.13
N PRO A 211 -3.60 -17.44 31.95
CA PRO A 211 -3.86 -18.80 32.45
C PRO A 211 -5.10 -18.89 33.38
N SER A 212 -5.85 -17.80 33.56
CA SER A 212 -6.93 -17.69 34.54
C SER A 212 -8.35 -17.77 33.96
N THR A 213 -8.56 -17.80 32.64
CA THR A 213 -9.93 -17.84 32.10
C THR A 213 -10.12 -18.97 31.12
N LYS A 214 -10.93 -19.95 31.53
CA LYS A 214 -11.58 -20.98 30.72
C LYS A 214 -12.48 -20.34 29.65
N ALA A 215 -11.91 -19.65 28.68
CA ALA A 215 -12.64 -19.11 27.53
C ALA A 215 -11.96 -19.62 26.26
N THR A 216 -12.63 -20.59 25.62
CA THR A 216 -12.21 -21.24 24.37
C THR A 216 -12.27 -20.28 23.16
N GLU A 217 -12.80 -19.06 23.32
CA GLU A 217 -12.87 -18.06 22.26
C GLU A 217 -11.98 -16.84 22.56
N PRO A 218 -11.14 -16.41 21.59
CA PRO A 218 -10.30 -15.23 21.76
C PRO A 218 -11.15 -13.97 21.93
N PRO A 219 -10.81 -13.07 22.89
CA PRO A 219 -11.55 -11.84 23.08
C PRO A 219 -11.45 -10.99 21.80
N ARG A 220 -12.59 -10.73 21.20
CA ARG A 220 -12.73 -9.96 19.95
C ARG A 220 -13.70 -8.81 20.15
N GLY A 221 -13.42 -7.70 19.49
CA GLY A 221 -14.28 -6.52 19.54
C GLY A 221 -14.06 -5.62 18.34
N ASP A 222 -15.11 -4.90 17.98
CA ASP A 222 -15.04 -3.82 17.02
C ASP A 222 -14.70 -2.52 17.76
N PHE A 223 -13.67 -1.83 17.28
CA PHE A 223 -13.23 -0.57 17.88
C PHE A 223 -12.95 0.48 16.81
N PHE A 224 -12.98 1.75 17.23
CA PHE A 224 -12.58 2.86 16.37
C PHE A 224 -11.46 3.67 17.02
N TYR A 225 -10.49 4.07 16.21
CA TYR A 225 -9.31 4.81 16.63
C TYR A 225 -9.14 6.07 15.78
N ASP A 226 -8.41 7.06 16.30
CA ASP A 226 -8.01 8.22 15.50
C ASP A 226 -6.89 7.82 14.53
N ALA A 227 -7.00 8.22 13.26
CA ALA A 227 -5.97 8.05 12.26
C ALA A 227 -4.58 8.57 12.69
N ARG A 228 -4.53 9.61 13.52
CA ARG A 228 -3.26 10.21 14.00
C ARG A 228 -2.59 9.41 15.11
N TRP A 229 -3.26 8.42 15.71
CA TRP A 229 -2.70 7.67 16.81
C TRP A 229 -1.58 6.74 16.34
N LYS A 230 -0.54 6.66 17.17
CA LYS A 230 0.56 5.71 17.00
C LYS A 230 0.10 4.29 17.35
N VAL A 231 0.67 3.30 16.69
CA VAL A 231 0.39 1.88 16.91
C VAL A 231 0.55 1.50 18.38
N GLY A 232 1.57 2.03 19.07
CA GLY A 232 1.75 1.81 20.51
C GLY A 232 0.53 2.27 21.34
N ARG A 233 0.03 3.49 21.11
CA ARG A 233 -1.16 4.01 21.80
C ARG A 233 -2.42 3.22 21.47
N VAL A 234 -2.57 2.78 20.22
CA VAL A 234 -3.68 1.92 19.80
C VAL A 234 -3.61 0.56 20.51
N LEU A 235 -2.41 -0.01 20.65
CA LEU A 235 -2.18 -1.26 21.38
C LEU A 235 -2.60 -1.13 22.84
N ASP A 236 -2.19 -0.06 23.53
CA ASP A 236 -2.55 0.18 24.93
C ASP A 236 -4.08 0.28 25.14
N ASP A 237 -4.77 1.01 24.27
CA ASP A 237 -6.24 1.16 24.34
C ASP A 237 -6.96 -0.14 23.99
N ALA A 238 -6.51 -0.84 22.94
CA ALA A 238 -7.03 -2.14 22.53
C ALA A 238 -6.87 -3.20 23.64
N ALA A 239 -5.68 -3.27 24.24
CA ALA A 239 -5.37 -4.20 25.33
C ALA A 239 -6.26 -3.92 26.56
N ARG A 240 -6.42 -2.65 26.95
CA ARG A 240 -7.31 -2.25 28.04
C ARG A 240 -8.76 -2.66 27.80
N ARG A 241 -9.27 -2.48 26.58
CA ARG A 241 -10.67 -2.81 26.22
C ARG A 241 -10.92 -4.31 26.11
N LEU A 242 -9.94 -5.07 25.65
CA LEU A 242 -9.98 -6.53 25.56
C LEU A 242 -9.59 -7.22 26.88
N LYS A 243 -9.23 -6.45 27.91
CA LYS A 243 -8.72 -6.95 29.21
C LYS A 243 -7.45 -7.82 29.06
N VAL A 244 -6.63 -7.52 28.08
CA VAL A 244 -5.32 -8.14 27.87
C VAL A 244 -4.28 -7.33 28.65
N GLU A 245 -3.44 -8.00 29.45
CA GLU A 245 -2.39 -7.32 30.21
C GLU A 245 -1.24 -6.89 29.28
N ASN A 246 -1.04 -5.58 29.14
CA ASN A 246 0.11 -5.01 28.43
C ASN A 246 1.28 -4.78 29.39
N VAL A 247 2.34 -5.58 29.24
CA VAL A 247 3.58 -5.50 30.02
C VAL A 247 4.75 -4.90 29.25
N ASN A 248 4.51 -4.27 28.09
CA ASN A 248 5.55 -3.71 27.23
C ASN A 248 6.47 -2.70 27.94
N ASN A 249 5.95 -2.01 28.97
CA ASN A 249 6.70 -1.00 29.75
C ASN A 249 7.53 -1.59 30.91
N ARG A 250 7.39 -2.88 31.24
CA ARG A 250 8.06 -3.52 32.38
C ARG A 250 9.43 -4.14 32.03
N GLY A 251 9.95 -3.89 30.83
CA GLY A 251 11.30 -4.34 30.44
C GLY A 251 11.48 -5.85 30.30
N GLY A 252 10.40 -6.64 30.25
CA GLY A 252 10.45 -8.05 29.87
C GLY A 252 10.94 -8.18 28.42
N GLY A 253 11.74 -9.22 28.14
CA GLY A 253 12.29 -9.49 26.80
C GLY A 253 11.23 -9.55 25.69
N GLU A 254 11.68 -9.68 24.44
CA GLU A 254 10.80 -9.64 23.26
C GLU A 254 9.64 -10.67 23.29
N GLU A 255 9.81 -11.76 24.02
CA GLU A 255 8.83 -12.82 24.27
C GLU A 255 7.60 -12.36 25.06
N ALA A 256 7.76 -11.37 25.95
CA ALA A 256 6.66 -10.84 26.74
C ALA A 256 5.98 -9.64 26.07
N ARG A 257 6.55 -9.12 24.97
CA ARG A 257 6.04 -7.93 24.29
C ARG A 257 4.82 -8.26 23.43
N LEU A 258 3.77 -7.45 23.57
CA LEU A 258 2.62 -7.42 22.69
C LEU A 258 2.94 -6.60 21.44
N ARG A 259 2.63 -7.16 20.27
CA ARG A 259 2.70 -6.51 18.95
C ARG A 259 1.36 -6.64 18.24
N ILE A 260 1.11 -5.73 17.29
CA ILE A 260 -0.08 -5.78 16.44
C ILE A 260 0.29 -6.39 15.09
N PHE A 261 -0.43 -7.44 14.71
CA PHE A 261 -0.35 -8.07 13.39
C PHE A 261 -1.57 -7.66 12.55
N HIS A 262 -1.33 -7.21 11.33
CA HIS A 262 -2.38 -6.82 10.39
C HIS A 262 -2.62 -7.94 9.38
N ILE A 263 -3.83 -8.52 9.37
CA ILE A 263 -4.13 -9.72 8.56
C ILE A 263 -4.12 -9.42 7.06
N GLU A 264 -4.67 -8.27 6.62
CA GLU A 264 -4.80 -7.96 5.19
C GLU A 264 -3.45 -7.60 4.54
N ALA A 265 -2.53 -6.97 5.28
CA ALA A 265 -1.17 -6.70 4.77
C ALA A 265 -0.21 -7.87 5.04
N GLY A 266 -0.52 -8.76 5.97
CA GLY A 266 0.32 -9.89 6.34
C GLY A 266 1.61 -9.49 7.07
N GLU A 267 1.61 -8.34 7.75
CA GLU A 267 2.81 -7.77 8.37
C GLU A 267 2.54 -7.30 9.81
N PHE A 268 3.61 -7.14 10.58
CA PHE A 268 3.55 -6.52 11.91
C PHE A 268 3.64 -5.02 11.79
N LEU A 269 2.78 -4.31 12.50
CA LEU A 269 2.82 -2.86 12.57
C LEU A 269 3.90 -2.42 13.57
N GLU A 270 4.76 -1.50 13.16
CA GLU A 270 5.77 -0.92 14.04
C GLU A 270 5.14 0.07 15.01
N PHE A 271 5.66 0.12 16.25
CA PHE A 271 5.12 1.00 17.30
C PHE A 271 5.17 2.49 16.93
N ALA A 272 6.14 2.88 16.09
CA ALA A 272 6.37 4.25 15.65
C ALA A 272 5.42 4.71 14.54
N ASP A 273 4.73 3.78 13.89
CA ASP A 273 3.82 4.10 12.79
C ASP A 273 2.48 4.62 13.28
N SER A 274 1.82 5.39 12.42
CA SER A 274 0.46 5.88 12.65
C SER A 274 -0.55 4.89 12.04
N ILE A 275 -1.65 4.65 12.73
CA ILE A 275 -2.68 3.68 12.30
C ILE A 275 -3.48 4.16 11.08
N GLY A 276 -3.51 5.48 10.84
CA GLY A 276 -4.20 6.08 9.72
C GLY A 276 -3.35 7.13 9.00
N GLY A 277 -3.68 7.35 7.72
CA GLY A 277 -3.00 8.26 6.82
C GLY A 277 -2.78 7.63 5.44
N ASP A 278 -2.45 8.45 4.44
CA ASP A 278 -2.23 8.01 3.05
C ASP A 278 -1.07 6.98 2.92
N LYS A 279 -0.14 7.02 3.88
CA LYS A 279 1.00 6.09 3.98
C LYS A 279 0.72 4.87 4.87
N SER A 280 -0.39 4.84 5.61
CA SER A 280 -0.72 3.72 6.50
C SER A 280 -1.43 2.61 5.72
N ARG A 281 -1.02 1.37 5.94
CA ARG A 281 -1.57 0.18 5.26
C ARG A 281 -2.88 -0.32 5.86
N VAL A 282 -3.24 0.22 7.02
CA VAL A 282 -4.47 -0.10 7.74
C VAL A 282 -5.62 0.79 7.24
N LYS A 283 -6.72 0.15 6.82
CA LYS A 283 -7.95 0.84 6.39
C LYS A 283 -9.13 0.42 7.26
N SER A 284 -10.20 1.20 7.19
CA SER A 284 -11.43 0.87 7.90
C SER A 284 -12.02 -0.46 7.41
N GLY A 285 -12.41 -1.33 8.34
CA GLY A 285 -12.89 -2.68 8.07
C GLY A 285 -11.79 -3.75 8.11
N HIS A 286 -10.52 -3.37 8.31
CA HIS A 286 -9.44 -4.33 8.45
C HIS A 286 -9.45 -5.00 9.83
N THR A 287 -8.86 -6.20 9.89
CA THR A 287 -8.69 -6.95 11.13
C THR A 287 -7.26 -6.88 11.63
N ILE A 288 -7.09 -6.53 12.90
CA ILE A 288 -5.80 -6.54 13.61
C ILE A 288 -5.83 -7.56 14.76
N VAL A 289 -4.70 -8.21 14.97
CA VAL A 289 -4.52 -9.23 16.02
C VAL A 289 -3.41 -8.79 16.96
N LEU A 290 -3.67 -8.83 18.26
CA LEU A 290 -2.64 -8.60 19.27
C LEU A 290 -1.96 -9.94 19.56
N LEU A 291 -0.66 -10.03 19.30
CA LEU A 291 0.14 -11.23 19.55
C LEU A 291 1.24 -10.92 20.57
N ARG A 292 1.38 -11.78 21.58
CA ARG A 292 2.49 -11.73 22.54
C ARG A 292 3.67 -12.55 22.02
N GLY A 293 4.89 -12.03 22.19
CA GLY A 293 6.12 -12.75 21.87
C GLY A 293 6.50 -12.83 20.40
N ALA A 294 5.82 -12.06 19.55
CA ALA A 294 6.07 -12.06 18.11
C ALA A 294 7.43 -11.45 17.69
N GLY A 295 8.19 -10.81 18.59
CA GLY A 295 9.53 -10.31 18.29
C GLY A 295 10.52 -11.42 17.91
N VAL A 296 10.42 -12.58 18.56
CA VAL A 296 11.28 -13.75 18.29
C VAL A 296 11.09 -14.34 16.88
N LEU A 297 9.94 -14.06 16.24
CA LEU A 297 9.63 -14.49 14.88
C LEU A 297 10.14 -13.52 13.80
N LEU A 298 10.48 -12.30 14.17
CA LEU A 298 10.93 -11.24 13.24
C LEU A 298 12.45 -11.12 13.16
N ASP A 299 13.17 -11.67 14.14
CA ASP A 299 14.64 -11.66 14.21
C ASP A 299 15.29 -12.94 13.63
N ARG A 300 14.54 -13.69 12.81
CA ARG A 300 14.99 -14.89 12.08
C ARG A 300 14.86 -14.76 10.57
#